data_AF-A0A969YV51-F1
#
_entry.id   AF-A0A969YV51-F1
#
_cell.length_a   1.000
_cell.length_b   1.000
_cell.length_c   1.000
_cell.angle_alpha   90.00
_cell.angle_beta   90.00
_cell.angle_gamma   90.00
#
_symmetry.space_group_name_H-M   'P 1'
#
loop_
_entity.id
_entity.type
_entity.pdbx_description
1 polymer ?
#
loop_
_entity_poly.entity_id
_entity_poly.type
_entity_poly.pdbx_seq_one_letter_code
_entity_poly.pdbx_strand_id
1 'polypeptide(L)'
;MKRNLLNCLEKRDLLNQSAVSLEMLKQWGEQFEENGMFHDAVDFYQKAHAKEALGRIFKAAAEDGDAFLFNKVSRILKVEPTEEEWIRLAERAKELGKMAFAMEGYRRAGREVMDDGQVAERDQ
;
A
#
# COMPACT_ATOMS: atom_id res chain seq x y z
N MET A 1 23.36 -6.09 16.01
CA MET A 1 24.25 -5.54 14.96
C MET A 1 23.46 -4.48 14.19
N LYS A 2 23.91 -3.22 14.18
CA LYS A 2 23.23 -2.14 13.44
C LYS A 2 23.55 -2.30 11.94
N ARG A 3 22.56 -2.72 11.14
CA ARG A 3 22.66 -2.66 9.68
C ARG A 3 22.40 -1.21 9.27
N ASN A 4 23.42 -0.55 8.74
CA ASN A 4 23.32 0.79 8.19
C ASN A 4 22.25 0.78 7.10
N LEU A 5 21.17 1.55 7.30
CA LEU A 5 20.25 1.90 6.24
C LEU A 5 21.07 2.58 5.14
N LEU A 6 20.99 2.03 3.93
CA LEU A 6 21.61 2.57 2.72
C LEU A 6 21.38 4.08 2.65
N ASN A 7 22.46 4.85 2.47
CA ASN A 7 22.36 6.30 2.37
C ASN A 7 21.73 6.70 1.01
N CYS A 8 21.22 7.94 0.92
CA CYS A 8 20.50 8.43 -0.26
C CYS A 8 21.29 8.33 -1.58
N LEU A 9 22.62 8.44 -1.53
CA LEU A 9 23.53 8.29 -2.68
C LEU A 9 23.72 6.83 -3.07
N GLU A 10 23.82 5.92 -2.09
CA GLU A 10 23.91 4.47 -2.35
C GLU A 10 22.61 3.96 -2.99
N LYS A 11 21.45 4.45 -2.52
CA LYS A 11 20.14 4.15 -3.14
C LYS A 11 20.08 4.62 -4.60
N ARG A 12 20.62 5.81 -4.89
CA ARG A 12 20.66 6.38 -6.26
C ARG A 12 21.58 5.58 -7.18
N ASP A 13 22.78 5.22 -6.71
CA ASP A 13 23.77 4.54 -7.54
C ASP A 13 23.36 3.10 -7.82
N LEU A 14 22.69 2.42 -6.87
CA LEU A 14 22.08 1.10 -7.09
C LEU A 14 20.93 1.14 -8.10
N LEU A 15 20.06 2.16 -8.04
CA LEU A 15 18.98 2.33 -9.01
C LEU A 15 19.48 2.68 -10.42
N ASN A 16 20.72 3.18 -10.56
CA ASN A 16 21.35 3.55 -11.83
C ASN A 16 22.30 2.50 -12.40
N GLN A 17 22.54 1.38 -11.71
CA GLN A 17 23.27 0.26 -12.31
C GLN A 17 22.38 -0.41 -13.36
N SER A 18 22.80 -0.35 -14.62
CA SER A 18 22.07 -0.73 -15.83
C SER A 18 21.78 -2.24 -15.98
N ALA A 19 21.90 -3.02 -14.91
CA ALA A 19 21.48 -4.40 -14.84
C ALA A 19 21.21 -4.84 -13.40
N VAL A 20 20.44 -4.06 -12.61
CA VAL A 20 19.88 -4.64 -11.38
C VAL A 20 19.00 -5.81 -11.78
N SER A 21 19.37 -7.03 -11.37
CA SER A 21 18.59 -8.22 -11.66
C SER A 21 17.22 -8.12 -10.98
N LEU A 22 16.18 -8.69 -11.62
CA LEU A 22 14.85 -8.77 -11.03
C LEU A 22 14.86 -9.43 -9.65
N GLU A 23 15.80 -10.35 -9.44
CA GLU A 23 16.03 -11.02 -8.16
C GLU A 23 16.58 -10.08 -7.08
N MET A 24 17.48 -9.17 -7.43
CA MET A 24 17.99 -8.19 -6.47
C MET A 24 16.93 -7.14 -6.10
N LEU A 25 16.10 -6.72 -7.06
CA LEU A 25 14.93 -5.87 -6.78
C LEU A 25 13.94 -6.57 -5.84
N LYS A 26 13.69 -7.87 -6.04
CA LYS A 26 12.86 -8.67 -5.11
C LYS A 26 13.45 -8.69 -3.71
N GLN A 27 14.74 -8.97 -3.57
CA GLN A 27 15.42 -9.02 -2.27
C GLN A 27 15.35 -7.68 -1.52
N TRP A 28 15.48 -6.55 -2.21
CA TRP A 28 15.27 -5.25 -1.55
C TRP A 28 13.83 -5.04 -1.14
N GLY A 29 12.87 -5.38 -2.00
CA GLY A 29 11.46 -5.34 -1.63
C GLY A 29 11.17 -6.14 -0.35
N GLU A 30 11.74 -7.34 -0.24
CA GLU A 30 11.63 -8.20 0.94
C GLU A 30 12.23 -7.54 2.18
N GLN A 31 13.41 -6.94 2.06
CA GLN A 31 14.02 -6.20 3.17
C GLN A 31 13.16 -5.01 3.63
N PHE A 32 12.58 -4.24 2.71
CA PHE A 32 11.68 -3.15 3.10
C PHE A 32 10.38 -3.68 3.73
N GLU A 33 9.83 -4.78 3.21
CA GLU A 33 8.64 -5.46 3.76
C GLU A 33 8.90 -5.95 5.20
N GLU A 34 10.03 -6.61 5.45
CA GLU A 34 10.44 -7.09 6.79
C GLU A 34 10.59 -5.97 7.82
N ASN A 35 10.87 -4.74 7.37
CA ASN A 35 10.98 -3.56 8.23
C ASN A 35 9.66 -2.77 8.34
N GLY A 36 8.55 -3.27 7.79
CA GLY A 36 7.24 -2.61 7.78
C GLY A 36 7.15 -1.42 6.82
N MET A 37 8.14 -1.24 5.94
CA MET A 37 8.19 -0.15 4.96
C MET A 37 7.50 -0.54 3.66
N PHE A 38 6.21 -0.91 3.75
CA PHE A 38 5.47 -1.49 2.64
C PHE A 38 5.38 -0.59 1.40
N HIS A 39 5.26 0.74 1.59
CA HIS A 39 5.19 1.69 0.48
C HIS A 39 6.46 1.68 -0.39
N ASP A 40 7.63 1.59 0.24
CA ASP A 40 8.93 1.44 -0.44
C ASP A 40 9.06 0.04 -1.07
N ALA A 41 8.65 -1.01 -0.36
CA ALA A 41 8.69 -2.38 -0.86
C ALA A 41 7.93 -2.55 -2.19
N VAL A 42 6.76 -1.91 -2.30
CA VAL A 42 5.94 -1.90 -3.53
C VAL A 42 6.70 -1.35 -4.73
N ASP A 43 7.52 -0.30 -4.56
CA ASP A 43 8.25 0.31 -5.68
C ASP A 43 9.28 -0.66 -6.27
N PHE A 44 9.94 -1.43 -5.40
CA PHE A 44 10.87 -2.49 -5.81
C PHE A 44 10.14 -3.65 -6.47
N TYR A 45 9.05 -4.12 -5.87
CA TYR A 45 8.25 -5.21 -6.43
C TYR A 45 7.59 -4.87 -7.76
N GLN A 46 7.15 -3.63 -7.95
CA GLN A 46 6.61 -3.17 -9.22
C GLN A 46 7.67 -3.26 -10.33
N LYS A 47 8.89 -2.76 -10.06
CA LYS A 47 10.02 -2.85 -11.01
C LYS A 47 10.45 -4.30 -11.25
N ALA A 48 10.36 -5.15 -10.24
CA ALA A 48 10.69 -6.57 -10.35
C ALA A 48 9.58 -7.41 -11.01
N HIS A 49 8.42 -6.82 -11.31
CA HIS A 49 7.21 -7.53 -11.73
C HIS A 49 6.78 -8.66 -10.77
N ALA A 50 7.05 -8.49 -9.47
CA ALA A 50 6.79 -9.48 -8.43
C ALA A 50 5.31 -9.49 -7.99
N LYS A 51 4.44 -9.99 -8.86
CA LYS A 51 2.98 -9.99 -8.66
C LYS A 51 2.53 -10.68 -7.37
N GLU A 52 3.17 -11.78 -6.99
CA GLU A 52 2.83 -12.51 -5.76
C GLU A 52 3.11 -11.68 -4.50
N ALA A 53 4.26 -10.98 -4.48
CA ALA A 53 4.62 -10.11 -3.36
C ALA A 53 3.69 -8.89 -3.26
N LEU A 54 3.36 -8.29 -4.41
CA LEU A 54 2.34 -7.24 -4.49
C LEU A 54 0.98 -7.75 -3.99
N GLY A 55 0.59 -8.98 -4.32
CA GLY A 55 -0.65 -9.59 -3.83
C GLY A 55 -0.67 -9.79 -2.31
N ARG A 56 0.47 -10.11 -1.69
CA ARG A 56 0.58 -10.16 -0.22
C ARG A 56 0.43 -8.78 0.40
N ILE A 57 1.14 -7.78 -0.11
CA ILE A 57 1.01 -6.39 0.35
C ILE A 57 -0.42 -5.88 0.18
N PHE A 58 -1.10 -6.23 -0.92
CA PHE A 58 -2.49 -5.85 -1.15
C PHE A 58 -3.41 -6.33 -0.03
N LYS A 59 -3.27 -7.61 0.38
CA LYS A 59 -4.03 -8.18 1.50
C LYS A 59 -3.67 -7.54 2.83
N ALA A 60 -2.38 -7.38 3.11
CA ALA A 60 -1.90 -6.74 4.33
C ALA A 60 -2.43 -5.29 4.46
N ALA A 61 -2.44 -4.52 3.36
CA ALA A 61 -2.98 -3.17 3.34
C ALA A 61 -4.48 -3.14 3.68
N ALA A 62 -5.25 -4.14 3.24
CA ALA A 62 -6.66 -4.26 3.61
C ALA A 62 -6.85 -4.58 5.10
N GLU A 63 -6.05 -5.49 5.65
CA GLU A 63 -6.10 -5.90 7.07
C GLU A 63 -5.65 -4.77 8.01
N ASP A 64 -4.69 -3.95 7.58
CA ASP A 64 -4.18 -2.80 8.33
C ASP A 64 -5.00 -1.52 8.12
N GLY A 65 -5.97 -1.53 7.20
CA GLY A 65 -6.74 -0.34 6.85
C GLY A 65 -5.91 0.76 6.15
N ASP A 66 -4.82 0.42 5.45
CA ASP A 66 -4.03 1.39 4.68
C ASP A 66 -4.65 1.62 3.29
N ALA A 67 -5.60 2.55 3.22
CA ALA A 67 -6.31 2.91 1.99
C ALA A 67 -5.39 3.35 0.85
N PHE A 68 -4.29 4.04 1.17
CA PHE A 68 -3.37 4.57 0.16
C PHE A 68 -2.51 3.46 -0.43
N LEU A 69 -1.98 2.58 0.42
CA LEU A 69 -1.21 1.41 -0.02
C LEU A 69 -2.09 0.46 -0.82
N PHE A 70 -3.30 0.18 -0.33
CA PHE A 70 -4.27 -0.66 -1.02
C PHE A 70 -4.59 -0.11 -2.41
N ASN A 71 -4.84 1.21 -2.55
CA ASN A 71 -5.06 1.86 -3.84
C ASN A 71 -3.84 1.78 -4.77
N LYS A 72 -2.64 2.02 -4.23
CA LYS A 72 -1.40 1.98 -5.02
C LYS A 72 -1.21 0.58 -5.62
N VAL A 73 -1.37 -0.45 -4.79
CA VAL A 73 -1.14 -1.84 -5.20
C VAL A 73 -2.24 -2.34 -6.14
N SER A 74 -3.51 -1.98 -5.92
CA SER A 74 -4.61 -2.36 -6.84
C SER A 74 -4.35 -1.87 -8.27
N ARG A 75 -3.89 -0.62 -8.41
CA ARG A 75 -3.52 -0.03 -9.72
C ARG A 75 -2.36 -0.74 -10.39
N ILE A 76 -1.34 -1.15 -9.61
CA ILE A 76 -0.19 -1.90 -10.14
C ILE A 76 -0.63 -3.29 -10.60
N LEU A 77 -1.47 -3.97 -9.82
CA LEU A 77 -2.02 -5.28 -10.16
C LEU A 77 -3.11 -5.24 -11.23
N LYS A 78 -3.62 -4.04 -11.56
CA LYS A 78 -4.77 -3.82 -12.45
C LYS A 78 -6.03 -4.54 -11.95
N VAL A 79 -6.21 -4.52 -10.63
CA VAL A 79 -7.42 -4.99 -9.95
C VAL A 79 -8.26 -3.76 -9.62
N GLU A 80 -9.56 -3.85 -9.86
CA GLU A 80 -10.52 -2.82 -9.47
C GLU A 80 -11.23 -3.31 -8.20
N PRO A 81 -10.93 -2.74 -7.01
CA PRO A 81 -11.59 -3.16 -5.79
C PRO A 81 -13.06 -2.75 -5.78
N THR A 82 -13.92 -3.60 -5.23
CA THR A 82 -15.37 -3.31 -5.15
C THR A 82 -15.67 -2.27 -4.08
N GLU A 83 -16.89 -1.71 -4.14
CA GLU A 83 -17.38 -0.80 -3.11
C GLU A 83 -17.28 -1.44 -1.71
N GLU A 84 -17.69 -2.70 -1.57
CA GLU A 84 -17.65 -3.43 -0.30
C GLU A 84 -16.24 -3.66 0.21
N GLU A 85 -15.25 -3.85 -0.67
CA GLU A 85 -13.84 -3.93 -0.29
C GLU A 85 -13.33 -2.60 0.26
N TRP A 86 -13.71 -1.48 -0.37
CA TRP A 86 -13.38 -0.14 0.13
C TRP A 86 -14.06 0.19 1.46
N ILE A 87 -15.32 -0.21 1.64
CA ILE A 87 -16.05 -0.04 2.91
C ILE A 87 -15.38 -0.84 4.03
N ARG A 88 -15.09 -2.14 3.80
CA ARG A 88 -14.42 -2.98 4.81
C ARG A 88 -13.05 -2.43 5.20
N LEU A 89 -12.28 -1.95 4.22
CA LEU A 89 -11.00 -1.30 4.46
C LEU A 89 -11.16 -0.03 5.32
N ALA A 90 -12.18 0.78 5.03
CA ALA A 90 -12.47 2.01 5.75
C ALA A 90 -12.90 1.75 7.20
N GLU A 91 -13.79 0.78 7.42
CA GLU A 91 -14.22 0.34 8.75
C GLU A 91 -13.02 -0.16 9.55
N ARG A 92 -12.16 -0.97 8.93
CA ARG A 92 -10.95 -1.46 9.57
C ARG A 92 -10.00 -0.32 9.97
N ALA A 93 -9.79 0.65 9.08
CA ALA A 93 -8.99 1.83 9.37
C ALA A 93 -9.60 2.65 10.53
N LYS A 94 -10.93 2.79 10.57
CA LYS A 94 -11.66 3.49 11.63
C LYS A 94 -11.49 2.81 12.98
N GLU A 95 -11.64 1.48 13.05
CA GLU A 95 -11.40 0.68 14.26
C GLU A 95 -9.99 0.86 14.82
N LEU A 96 -9.00 1.00 13.92
CA LEU A 96 -7.60 1.23 14.27
C LEU A 96 -7.28 2.70 14.58
N GLY A 97 -8.28 3.59 14.58
CA GLY A 97 -8.12 5.03 14.83
C GLY A 97 -7.47 5.81 13.67
N LYS A 98 -7.31 5.19 12.49
CA LYS A 98 -6.70 5.78 11.29
C LYS A 98 -7.72 6.56 10.47
N MET A 99 -8.32 7.61 11.05
CA MET A 99 -9.47 8.31 10.45
C MET A 99 -9.21 8.84 9.03
N ALA A 100 -8.01 9.36 8.74
CA ALA A 100 -7.66 9.84 7.39
C ALA A 100 -7.74 8.71 6.33
N PHE A 101 -7.36 7.50 6.71
CA PHE A 101 -7.40 6.32 5.84
C PHE A 101 -8.83 5.82 5.70
N ALA A 102 -9.61 5.84 6.78
CA ALA A 102 -11.04 5.51 6.75
C ALA A 102 -11.81 6.42 5.81
N MET A 103 -11.60 7.74 5.90
CA MET A 103 -12.23 8.71 5.02
C MET A 103 -11.87 8.47 3.55
N GLU A 104 -10.60 8.18 3.24
CA GLU A 104 -10.20 7.85 1.87
C GLU A 104 -10.89 6.56 1.38
N GLY A 105 -11.00 5.53 2.22
CA GLY A 105 -11.71 4.30 1.87
C GLY A 105 -13.19 4.55 1.58
N TYR A 106 -13.91 5.28 2.45
CA TYR A 106 -15.30 5.65 2.21
C TYR A 106 -15.49 6.51 0.95
N ARG A 107 -14.61 7.48 0.73
CA ARG A 107 -14.64 8.31 -0.48
C ARG A 107 -14.47 7.47 -1.76
N ARG A 108 -13.59 6.47 -1.74
CA ARG A 108 -13.40 5.53 -2.85
C ARG A 108 -14.59 4.61 -3.06
N ALA A 109 -15.30 4.26 -1.98
CA ALA A 109 -16.59 3.59 -2.04
C ALA A 109 -17.74 4.50 -2.51
N GLY A 110 -17.50 5.77 -2.84
CA GLY A 110 -18.54 6.71 -3.22
C GLY A 110 -19.47 7.13 -2.07
N ARG A 111 -19.05 6.90 -0.81
CA ARG A 111 -19.76 7.35 0.38
C ARG A 111 -19.36 8.78 0.73
N GLU A 112 -20.34 9.59 1.09
CA GLU A 112 -20.09 10.93 1.64
C GLU A 112 -19.79 10.79 3.13
N VAL A 113 -18.60 11.24 3.53
CA VAL A 113 -18.18 11.25 4.94
C VAL A 113 -18.24 12.70 5.40
N MET A 114 -19.05 12.98 6.42
CA MET A 114 -19.09 14.29 7.05
C MET A 114 -17.86 14.46 7.97
N ASP A 115 -17.49 15.72 8.24
CA ASP A 115 -16.25 16.13 8.94
C ASP A 115 -16.04 15.50 10.33
N ASP A 116 -17.07 14.89 10.91
CA ASP A 116 -17.08 14.22 12.21
C ASP A 116 -16.93 12.68 12.13
N GLY A 117 -16.71 12.12 10.94
CA GLY A 117 -16.55 10.68 10.72
C GLY A 117 -17.87 9.91 10.69
N GLN A 118 -19.01 10.60 10.57
CA GLN A 118 -20.30 10.02 10.23
C GLN A 118 -20.38 9.79 8.72
N VAL A 119 -20.77 8.58 8.31
CA VAL A 119 -21.03 8.26 6.91
C VAL A 119 -22.47 8.67 6.64
N ALA A 120 -22.68 9.61 5.71
CA ALA A 120 -24.01 9.98 5.29
C ALA A 120 -24.63 8.80 4.54
N GLU A 121 -25.72 8.23 5.07
CA GLU A 121 -26.58 7.37 4.28
C GLU A 121 -27.15 8.22 3.15
N ARG A 122 -26.81 7.87 1.90
CA ARG A 122 -27.52 8.41 0.76
C ARG A 122 -28.91 7.78 0.78
N ASP A 123 -29.89 8.53 1.26
CA ASP A 123 -31.29 8.22 1.04
C ASP A 123 -31.58 8.28 -0.47
N GLN A 124 -31.84 7.08 -1.01
CA GLN A 124 -32.53 6.70 -2.27
C GLN A 124 -31.88 7.07 -3.61
#